data_AF-A0AAJ3KNJ3-F1
#
_entry.id   AF-A0AAJ3KNJ3-F1
#
_cell.length_a   1.000
_cell.length_b   1.000
_cell.length_c   1.000
_cell.angle_alpha   90.00
_cell.angle_beta   90.00
_cell.angle_gamma   90.00
#
_symmetry.space_group_name_H-M   'P 1'
#
loop_
_entity.id
_entity.type
_entity.pdbx_description
1 polymer ?
#
loop_
_entity_poly.entity_id
_entity_poly.type
_entity_poly.pdbx_seq_one_letter_code
_entity_poly.pdbx_strand_id
1 'polypeptide(L)'
;CYYVDENYPQYLAGFIRINTSGALITMETENYQIDGKKGNWIATDTIIIDGKQFYLMEHQVYRDQAQGVILDAYGKMVVEECKKFDEKTKQKIHDYIQQQVPLNPVEQLKQDGKIRLEHYQKFYQNGTYERSRESGTEANYDMVDGLVNNQKKN
;
A
#
# COMPACT_ATOMS: atom_id res chain seq x y z
N CYS A 1 -16.82 -0.95 15.93
CA CYS A 1 -16.92 0.25 16.78
C CYS A 1 -16.68 1.45 15.88
N TYR A 2 -17.70 2.29 15.71
CA TYR A 2 -17.69 3.49 14.85
C TYR A 2 -17.52 4.73 15.74
N TYR A 3 -16.63 5.65 15.36
CA TYR A 3 -16.62 7.07 15.74
C TYR A 3 -15.91 7.85 14.61
N VAL A 4 -16.11 9.16 14.45
CA VAL A 4 -17.23 9.85 13.79
C VAL A 4 -16.60 10.71 12.68
N ASP A 5 -17.01 10.54 11.42
CA ASP A 5 -17.03 11.60 10.41
C ASP A 5 -18.50 12.03 10.33
N GLU A 6 -18.79 13.33 10.36
CA GLU A 6 -20.16 13.86 10.42
C GLU A 6 -21.02 13.47 9.21
N ASN A 7 -20.43 13.01 8.10
CA ASN A 7 -21.18 12.73 6.88
C ASN A 7 -21.44 11.23 6.64
N TYR A 8 -20.47 10.35 6.83
CA TYR A 8 -20.65 8.90 6.61
C TYR A 8 -19.68 8.06 7.45
N PRO A 9 -20.12 6.93 8.04
CA PRO A 9 -19.21 6.01 8.71
C PRO A 9 -18.24 5.37 7.71
N GLN A 10 -16.93 5.63 7.89
CA GLN A 10 -15.89 5.05 7.05
C GLN A 10 -15.40 3.71 7.62
N TYR A 11 -15.33 2.68 6.78
CA TYR A 11 -14.79 1.37 7.15
C TYR A 11 -13.27 1.47 7.29
N LEU A 12 -12.77 1.33 8.52
CA LEU A 12 -11.35 1.14 8.80
C LEU A 12 -11.02 -0.35 8.79
N ALA A 13 -10.53 -0.83 7.65
CA ALA A 13 -10.01 -2.18 7.54
C ALA A 13 -8.92 -2.41 8.61
N GLY A 14 -9.06 -3.48 9.40
CA GLY A 14 -8.07 -3.88 10.42
C GLY A 14 -8.26 -3.31 11.82
N PHE A 15 -9.27 -2.46 12.07
CA PHE A 15 -9.50 -1.90 13.40
C PHE A 15 -10.18 -2.88 14.38
N ILE A 16 -11.04 -3.77 13.88
CA ILE A 16 -11.70 -4.82 14.69
C ILE A 16 -11.07 -6.17 14.36
N ARG A 17 -10.54 -6.83 15.39
CA ARG A 17 -9.90 -8.14 15.31
C ARG A 17 -10.96 -9.23 15.38
N ILE A 18 -11.31 -9.83 14.25
CA ILE A 18 -12.19 -11.01 14.22
C ILE A 18 -11.30 -12.25 14.03
N ASN A 19 -10.45 -12.51 15.00
CA ASN A 19 -9.82 -13.83 15.21
C ASN A 19 -10.19 -14.24 16.63
N THR A 20 -10.50 -15.52 16.87
CA THR A 20 -10.91 -16.07 18.18
C THR A 20 -9.96 -15.73 19.34
N SER A 21 -8.72 -15.28 19.05
CA SER A 21 -7.72 -14.92 20.07
C SER A 21 -7.34 -13.44 20.12
N GLY A 22 -7.67 -12.61 19.12
CA GLY A 22 -7.23 -11.20 19.04
C GLY A 22 -5.71 -10.95 19.01
N ALA A 23 -4.88 -11.98 19.19
CA ALA A 23 -3.42 -11.94 19.25
C ALA A 23 -2.80 -11.96 17.85
N LEU A 24 -1.66 -11.27 17.69
CA LEU A 24 -0.82 -11.38 16.50
C LEU A 24 -0.15 -12.76 16.48
N ILE A 25 0.08 -13.31 15.28
CA ILE A 25 0.93 -14.49 15.15
C ILE A 25 2.35 -14.11 15.54
N THR A 26 2.99 -14.99 16.31
CA THR A 26 4.39 -14.90 16.72
C THR A 26 5.04 -16.27 16.55
N MET A 27 6.37 -16.34 16.68
CA MET A 27 7.07 -17.64 16.68
C MET A 27 6.71 -18.54 17.87
N GLU A 28 6.11 -18.00 18.93
CA GLU A 28 5.65 -18.76 20.10
C GLU A 28 4.19 -19.25 19.93
N THR A 29 3.57 -18.98 18.77
CA THR A 29 2.19 -19.36 18.51
C THR A 29 2.05 -20.87 18.32
N GLU A 30 1.32 -21.51 19.24
CA GLU A 30 0.93 -22.91 19.19
C GLU A 30 -0.61 -23.06 19.28
N ASN A 31 -1.13 -24.24 18.95
CA ASN A 31 -2.56 -24.56 19.00
C ASN A 31 -3.46 -23.57 18.21
N TYR A 32 -2.92 -22.97 17.15
CA TYR A 32 -3.63 -21.99 16.34
C TYR A 32 -4.66 -22.65 15.43
N GLN A 33 -5.85 -22.07 15.33
CA GLN A 33 -6.90 -22.53 14.43
C GLN A 33 -6.98 -21.60 13.23
N ILE A 34 -6.90 -22.19 12.04
CA ILE A 34 -6.93 -21.48 10.76
C ILE A 34 -8.31 -21.69 10.15
N ASP A 35 -9.00 -20.60 9.83
CA ASP A 35 -10.32 -20.66 9.21
C ASP A 35 -10.29 -21.50 7.93
N GLY A 36 -11.22 -22.46 7.83
CA GLY A 36 -11.32 -23.38 6.69
C GLY A 36 -10.30 -24.54 6.68
N LYS A 37 -9.35 -24.61 7.62
CA LYS A 37 -8.43 -25.75 7.78
C LYS A 37 -8.73 -26.46 9.11
N LYS A 38 -8.74 -27.80 9.07
CA LYS A 38 -8.98 -28.61 10.28
C LYS A 38 -7.70 -28.69 11.12
N GLY A 39 -7.90 -28.85 12.42
CA GLY A 39 -6.83 -29.11 13.37
C GLY A 39 -6.14 -27.86 13.89
N ASN A 40 -5.07 -28.11 14.64
CA ASN A 40 -4.29 -27.11 15.33
C ASN A 40 -2.94 -26.94 14.62
N TRP A 41 -2.48 -25.70 14.55
CA TRP A 41 -1.29 -25.30 13.80
C TRP A 41 -0.30 -24.60 14.72
N ILE A 42 0.99 -24.73 14.40
CA ILE A 42 2.10 -24.14 15.13
C ILE A 42 2.97 -23.33 14.17
N ALA A 43 3.46 -22.18 14.60
CA ALA A 43 4.44 -21.41 13.85
C ALA A 43 5.82 -22.08 13.94
N THR A 44 6.41 -22.44 12.80
CA THR A 44 7.71 -23.15 12.76
C THR A 44 8.82 -22.33 12.12
N ASP A 45 8.48 -21.36 11.28
CA ASP A 45 9.44 -20.46 10.64
C ASP A 45 8.81 -19.09 10.35
N THR A 46 9.63 -18.07 10.16
CA THR A 46 9.18 -16.71 9.85
C THR A 46 10.10 -16.03 8.86
N ILE A 47 9.52 -15.14 8.04
CA ILE A 47 10.29 -14.30 7.11
C ILE A 47 9.71 -12.89 7.09
N ILE A 48 10.58 -11.91 6.83
CA ILE A 48 10.20 -10.52 6.59
C ILE A 48 10.43 -10.22 5.11
N ILE A 49 9.36 -9.79 4.43
CA ILE A 49 9.39 -9.39 3.00
C ILE A 49 8.72 -8.03 2.89
N ASP A 50 9.42 -7.05 2.31
CA ASP A 50 8.98 -5.65 2.17
C ASP A 50 8.46 -5.04 3.48
N GLY A 51 9.14 -5.35 4.60
CA GLY A 51 8.79 -4.86 5.94
C GLY A 51 7.56 -5.51 6.58
N LYS A 52 6.94 -6.49 5.91
CA LYS A 52 5.82 -7.29 6.45
C LYS A 52 6.31 -8.66 6.90
N GLN A 53 5.81 -9.12 8.04
CA GLN A 53 6.18 -10.42 8.62
C GLN A 53 5.18 -11.51 8.26
N PHE A 54 5.71 -12.67 7.92
CA PHE A 54 4.98 -13.87 7.52
C PHE A 54 5.44 -15.07 8.33
N TYR A 55 4.54 -16.02 8.54
CA TYR A 55 4.76 -17.19 9.39
C TYR A 55 4.40 -18.46 8.64
N LEU A 56 5.32 -19.42 8.61
CA LEU A 56 5.04 -20.79 8.18
C LEU A 56 4.34 -21.51 9.32
N MET A 57 3.15 -22.00 9.03
CA MET A 57 2.32 -22.75 9.95
C MET A 57 2.32 -24.21 9.54
N GLU A 58 2.68 -25.09 10.47
CA GLU A 58 2.61 -26.54 10.28
C GLU A 58 1.50 -27.14 11.13
N HIS A 59 0.89 -28.22 10.63
CA HIS A 59 -0.10 -28.95 11.39
C HIS A 59 0.58 -29.60 12.60
N GLN A 60 0.09 -29.33 13.81
CA GLN A 60 0.78 -29.71 15.04
C GLN A 60 0.93 -31.22 15.22
N VAL A 61 -0.08 -32.00 14.80
CA VAL A 61 -0.06 -33.49 14.84
C VAL A 61 0.71 -34.10 13.67
N TYR A 62 0.41 -33.70 12.43
CA TYR A 62 0.98 -34.33 11.23
C TYR A 62 2.37 -33.78 10.85
N ARG A 63 2.74 -32.58 11.32
CA ARG A 63 4.04 -31.92 11.08
C ARG A 63 4.42 -32.01 9.59
N ASP A 64 5.62 -32.53 9.30
CA ASP A 64 6.19 -32.71 7.96
C ASP A 64 5.37 -33.59 6.99
N GLN A 65 4.42 -34.37 7.52
CA GLN A 65 3.53 -35.22 6.72
C GLN A 65 2.40 -34.42 6.06
N ALA A 66 2.08 -33.23 6.58
CA ALA A 66 1.13 -32.30 5.99
C ALA A 66 1.86 -31.18 5.23
N GLN A 67 1.16 -30.54 4.28
CA GLN A 67 1.63 -29.27 3.74
C GLN A 67 1.40 -28.17 4.78
N GLY A 68 2.38 -27.28 4.91
CA GLY A 68 2.26 -26.06 5.70
C GLY A 68 1.49 -24.98 4.95
N VAL A 69 1.04 -23.98 5.69
CA VAL A 69 0.45 -22.76 5.15
C VAL A 69 1.26 -21.56 5.57
N ILE A 70 1.14 -20.45 4.86
CA ILE A 70 1.73 -19.18 5.29
C ILE A 70 0.63 -18.20 5.64
N LEU A 71 0.74 -17.61 6.82
CA LEU A 71 -0.10 -16.52 7.29
C LEU A 71 0.73 -15.23 7.36
N ASP A 72 0.07 -14.08 7.24
CA ASP A 72 0.65 -12.82 7.70
C ASP A 72 0.54 -12.69 9.23
N ALA A 73 1.16 -11.66 9.81
CA ALA A 73 1.14 -11.41 11.25
C ALA A 73 -0.28 -11.23 11.84
N TYR A 74 -1.28 -10.97 11.01
CA TYR A 74 -2.68 -10.80 11.41
C TYR A 74 -3.48 -12.10 11.27
N GLY A 75 -2.84 -13.20 10.88
CA GLY A 75 -3.48 -14.50 10.71
C GLY A 75 -4.19 -14.68 9.38
N LYS A 76 -4.04 -13.75 8.43
CA LYS A 76 -4.63 -13.90 7.09
C LYS A 76 -3.78 -14.83 6.25
N MET A 77 -4.42 -15.77 5.59
CA MET A 77 -3.77 -16.77 4.75
C MET A 77 -3.25 -16.17 3.45
N VAL A 78 -1.97 -16.44 3.17
CA VAL A 78 -1.22 -15.94 2.01
C VAL A 78 -0.90 -17.08 1.04
N VAL A 79 -0.52 -18.24 1.58
CA VAL A 79 -0.19 -19.45 0.79
C VAL A 79 -0.76 -20.68 1.47
N GLU A 80 -1.46 -21.54 0.71
CA GLU A 80 -2.16 -22.72 1.28
C GLU A 80 -1.34 -24.01 1.32
N GLU A 81 -0.30 -24.14 0.50
CA GLU A 81 0.46 -25.38 0.37
C GLU A 81 1.93 -25.04 0.12
N CYS A 82 2.74 -25.17 1.16
CA CYS A 82 4.17 -24.95 1.12
C CYS A 82 4.88 -25.72 2.24
N LYS A 83 6.15 -26.07 2.04
CA LYS A 83 6.98 -26.67 3.09
C LYS A 83 8.03 -25.72 3.66
N LYS A 84 8.32 -24.64 2.93
CA LYS A 84 9.37 -23.66 3.25
C LYS A 84 9.18 -22.41 2.41
N PHE A 85 9.91 -21.35 2.76
CA PHE A 85 10.01 -20.13 1.97
C PHE A 85 10.95 -20.31 0.76
N ASP A 86 10.58 -21.18 -0.18
CA ASP A 86 11.28 -21.27 -1.48
C ASP A 86 10.95 -20.09 -2.40
N GLU A 87 11.69 -19.94 -3.50
CA GLU A 87 11.51 -18.80 -4.42
C GLU A 87 10.09 -18.71 -4.98
N LYS A 88 9.44 -19.84 -5.26
CA LYS A 88 8.04 -19.87 -5.71
C LYS A 88 7.09 -19.33 -4.64
N THR A 89 7.32 -19.69 -3.38
CA THR A 89 6.52 -19.24 -2.25
C THR A 89 6.75 -17.76 -1.96
N LYS A 90 8.00 -17.30 -1.99
CA LYS A 90 8.35 -15.87 -1.86
C LYS A 90 7.68 -15.04 -2.95
N GLN A 91 7.65 -15.52 -4.20
CA GLN A 91 6.96 -14.83 -5.29
C GLN A 91 5.46 -14.65 -4.99
N LYS A 92 4.77 -15.68 -4.50
CA LYS A 92 3.36 -15.56 -4.08
C LYS A 92 3.17 -14.53 -2.97
N ILE A 93 4.12 -14.44 -2.04
CA ILE A 93 4.08 -13.43 -0.97
C ILE A 93 4.27 -12.03 -1.57
N HIS A 94 5.21 -11.82 -2.50
CA HIS A 94 5.36 -10.55 -3.21
C HIS A 94 4.07 -10.15 -3.94
N ASP A 95 3.44 -11.08 -4.67
CA ASP A 95 2.18 -10.83 -5.37
C ASP A 95 1.07 -10.43 -4.39
N TYR A 96 1.00 -11.09 -3.23
CA TYR A 96 0.07 -10.76 -2.14
C TYR A 96 0.30 -9.36 -1.56
N ILE A 97 1.56 -8.93 -1.43
CA ILE A 97 1.90 -7.59 -0.94
C ILE A 97 1.50 -6.53 -1.96
N GLN A 98 1.79 -6.76 -3.25
CA GLN A 98 1.44 -5.83 -4.32
C GLN A 98 -0.08 -5.62 -4.44
N GLN A 99 -0.88 -6.67 -4.27
CA GLN A 99 -2.34 -6.57 -4.27
C GLN A 99 -2.90 -5.73 -3.11
N GLN A 100 -2.17 -5.62 -2.00
CA GLN A 100 -2.58 -4.81 -0.84
C GLN A 100 -2.18 -3.35 -0.94
N VAL A 101 -1.23 -3.00 -1.81
CA VAL A 101 -0.92 -1.59 -2.05
C VAL A 101 -2.12 -1.03 -2.80
N PRO A 102 -2.93 -0.13 -2.19
CA PRO A 102 -3.96 0.55 -2.95
C PRO A 102 -3.23 1.27 -4.07
N LEU A 103 -3.50 0.83 -5.30
CA LEU A 103 -3.06 1.51 -6.49
C LEU A 103 -3.47 2.98 -6.33
N ASN A 104 -2.49 3.87 -6.16
CA ASN A 104 -2.76 5.28 -6.21
C ASN A 104 -3.48 5.53 -7.56
N PRO A 105 -4.64 6.20 -7.60
CA PRO A 105 -5.33 6.48 -8.86
C PRO A 105 -4.38 7.08 -9.90
N VAL A 106 -3.45 7.91 -9.43
CA VAL A 106 -2.38 8.55 -10.22
C VAL A 106 -1.43 7.56 -10.91
N GLU A 107 -1.21 6.37 -10.35
CA GLU A 107 -0.32 5.34 -10.92
C GLU A 107 -1.05 4.44 -11.93
N GLN A 108 -2.33 4.11 -11.69
CA GLN A 108 -3.18 3.44 -12.69
C GLN A 108 -3.34 4.31 -13.95
N LEU A 109 -3.51 5.61 -13.75
CA LEU A 109 -3.62 6.61 -14.81
C LEU A 109 -2.36 6.72 -15.68
N LYS A 110 -1.18 6.37 -15.15
CA LYS A 110 0.08 6.36 -15.93
C LYS A 110 0.22 5.11 -16.80
N GLN A 111 -0.30 3.97 -16.36
CA GLN A 111 -0.17 2.71 -17.09
C GLN A 111 -1.13 2.61 -18.28
N ASP A 112 -2.31 3.22 -18.22
CA ASP A 112 -3.31 3.15 -19.30
C ASP A 112 -3.01 4.11 -20.48
N GLY A 113 -1.93 4.92 -20.40
CA GLY A 113 -1.52 5.85 -21.46
C GLY A 113 -2.52 6.99 -21.76
N LYS A 114 -3.72 6.92 -21.20
CA LYS A 114 -4.72 7.97 -21.16
C LYS A 114 -4.59 8.69 -19.83
N ILE A 115 -4.01 9.89 -19.84
CA ILE A 115 -4.74 11.12 -19.45
C ILE A 115 -3.85 12.37 -19.51
N ARG A 116 -4.47 13.43 -20.02
CA ARG A 116 -4.02 14.82 -19.95
C ARG A 116 -4.20 15.28 -18.50
N LEU A 117 -3.13 15.30 -17.69
CA LEU A 117 -3.21 15.75 -16.29
C LEU A 117 -3.82 17.15 -16.18
N GLU A 118 -4.68 17.36 -15.19
CA GLU A 118 -5.18 18.69 -14.81
C GLU A 118 -4.07 19.50 -14.12
N HIS A 119 -4.13 20.84 -14.19
CA HIS A 119 -3.02 21.72 -13.77
C HIS A 119 -2.56 21.51 -12.32
N TYR A 120 -3.48 21.27 -11.39
CA TYR A 120 -3.15 21.06 -9.98
C TYR A 120 -2.45 19.71 -9.73
N GLN A 121 -2.78 18.66 -10.49
CA GLN A 121 -2.13 17.33 -10.34
C GLN A 121 -0.66 17.36 -10.77
N LYS A 122 -0.31 18.22 -11.74
CA LYS A 122 1.08 18.42 -12.19
C LYS A 122 1.94 19.12 -11.13
N PHE A 123 1.32 19.95 -10.28
CA PHE A 123 2.02 20.70 -9.24
C PHE A 123 2.64 19.75 -8.20
N TYR A 124 1.90 18.71 -7.79
CA TYR A 124 2.38 17.71 -6.85
C TYR A 124 3.51 16.83 -7.38
N GLN A 125 3.67 16.71 -8.70
CA GLN A 125 4.74 15.92 -9.31
C GLN A 125 6.01 16.73 -9.58
N ASN A 126 5.88 17.99 -9.96
CA ASN A 126 7.00 18.76 -10.52
C ASN A 126 7.39 19.96 -9.65
N GLY A 127 6.58 20.32 -8.65
CA GLY A 127 6.79 21.45 -7.73
C GLY A 127 6.86 22.83 -8.39
N THR A 128 6.68 22.94 -9.71
CA THR A 128 7.06 24.13 -10.51
C THR A 128 6.09 24.45 -11.65
N TYR A 129 4.87 23.91 -11.63
CA TYR A 129 3.95 24.08 -12.77
C TYR A 129 3.44 25.52 -12.99
N GLU A 130 3.64 26.44 -12.04
CA GLU A 130 3.17 27.82 -12.18
C GLU A 130 4.04 28.72 -13.08
N ARG A 131 5.21 28.26 -13.57
CA ARG A 131 6.18 29.14 -14.26
C ARG A 131 6.12 29.12 -15.78
N SER A 132 4.93 29.08 -16.39
CA SER A 132 4.81 29.24 -17.85
C SER A 132 3.75 30.23 -18.29
N ARG A 133 3.06 30.90 -17.37
CA ARG A 133 2.19 32.05 -17.68
C ARG A 133 2.79 33.42 -17.32
N GLU A 134 3.92 33.46 -16.62
CA GLU A 134 4.68 34.70 -16.34
C GLU A 134 5.63 35.11 -17.48
N SER A 135 5.62 34.42 -18.62
CA SER A 135 6.34 34.85 -19.83
C SER A 135 5.35 35.47 -20.80
N GLY A 136 4.78 36.64 -20.49
CA GLY A 136 3.85 37.24 -21.45
C GLY A 136 3.33 38.65 -21.22
N THR A 137 3.29 39.18 -20.00
CA THR A 137 2.86 40.57 -19.79
C THR A 137 3.52 41.13 -18.55
N GLU A 138 4.76 41.61 -18.68
CA GLU A 138 5.21 42.71 -17.82
C GLU A 138 4.22 43.85 -18.08
N ALA A 139 3.34 44.10 -17.12
CA ALA A 139 2.44 45.23 -17.20
C ALA A 139 3.31 46.49 -17.25
N ASN A 140 3.23 47.20 -18.36
CA ASN A 140 3.91 48.46 -18.52
C ASN A 140 3.36 49.45 -17.47
N TYR A 141 4.19 49.85 -16.51
CA TYR A 141 3.83 50.76 -15.41
C TYR A 141 3.75 52.24 -15.86
N ASP A 142 3.77 52.51 -17.17
CA ASP A 142 3.68 53.85 -17.78
C ASP A 142 2.47 54.69 -17.34
N MET A 143 1.41 54.07 -16.80
CA MET A 143 0.19 54.78 -16.37
C MET A 143 0.29 55.42 -14.98
N VAL A 144 1.36 55.16 -14.22
CA VAL A 144 1.48 55.60 -12.81
C VAL A 144 2.49 56.74 -12.61
N ASP A 145 3.58 56.80 -13.38
CA ASP A 145 4.63 57.83 -13.20
C ASP A 145 4.98 58.64 -14.47
N GLY A 146 4.44 58.28 -15.63
CA GLY A 146 4.69 58.96 -16.91
C GLY A 146 6.11 58.77 -17.47
N LEU A 147 6.90 57.84 -16.95
CA LEU A 147 8.26 57.55 -17.41
C LEU A 147 8.31 56.29 -18.29
N VAL A 148 8.49 56.51 -19.60
CA VAL A 148 8.56 55.45 -20.61
C VAL A 148 9.85 54.63 -20.46
N ASN A 149 9.76 53.46 -19.83
CA ASN A 149 10.89 52.54 -19.71
C ASN A 149 10.82 51.40 -20.74
N ASN A 150 11.17 51.70 -22.01
CA ASN A 150 11.77 50.73 -22.96
C ASN A 150 12.08 51.33 -24.34
N GLN A 151 12.59 52.56 -24.42
CA GLN A 151 13.08 53.04 -25.72
C GLN A 151 14.40 52.35 -26.06
N LYS A 152 14.39 51.57 -27.16
CA LYS A 152 15.63 51.13 -27.81
C LYS A 152 16.47 52.37 -28.09
N LYS A 153 17.62 52.48 -27.43
CA LYS A 153 18.65 53.43 -27.85
C LYS A 153 19.15 53.00 -29.23
N ASN A 154 18.92 53.84 -30.22
CA ASN A 154 19.58 53.74 -31.52
C ASN A 154 21.06 54.10 -31.38
#